data_AF-A0A1A8UJH2-F1
#
_entry.id   AF-A0A1A8UJH2-F1
#
_cell.length_a   1.000
_cell.length_b   1.000
_cell.length_c   1.000
_cell.angle_alpha   90.00
_cell.angle_beta   90.00
_cell.angle_gamma   90.00
#
_symmetry.space_group_name_H-M   'P 1'
#
loop_
_entity.id
_entity.type
_entity.pdbx_description
1 polymer ?
#
loop_
_entity_poly.entity_id
_entity_poly.type
_entity_poly.pdbx_seq_one_letter_code
_entity_poly.pdbx_strand_id
1 'polypeptide(L)'
;MQHSLLPLAVLGLLALSSACYIQNCPRGGKRALPEAATRQCMSCGPGDRGRCFGPSICCGEGLGCLLGSPASAYCEEENYLLTP
;
A
#
# COMPACT_ATOMS: atom_id res chain seq x y z
N MET A 1 -36.02 -24.38 -15.08
CA MET A 1 -34.58 -24.67 -14.93
C MET A 1 -33.70 -23.40 -14.85
N GLN A 2 -34.15 -22.21 -15.29
CA GLN A 2 -33.34 -20.96 -15.23
C GLN A 2 -33.33 -20.22 -13.88
N HIS A 3 -34.34 -20.42 -13.02
CA HIS A 3 -34.47 -19.66 -11.77
C HIS A 3 -33.40 -19.98 -10.70
N SER A 4 -32.78 -21.16 -10.76
CA SER A 4 -31.79 -21.61 -9.75
C SER A 4 -30.33 -21.29 -10.13
N LEU A 5 -30.06 -20.88 -11.37
CA LEU A 5 -28.71 -20.59 -11.87
C LEU A 5 -28.24 -19.19 -11.46
N LEU A 6 -29.15 -18.22 -11.45
CA LEU A 6 -28.87 -16.84 -11.04
C LEU A 6 -28.39 -16.72 -9.57
N PRO A 7 -29.08 -17.28 -8.57
CA PRO A 7 -28.63 -17.17 -7.18
C PRO A 7 -27.29 -17.90 -6.96
N LEU A 8 -27.06 -19.02 -7.66
CA LEU A 8 -25.81 -19.78 -7.56
C LEU A 8 -24.62 -19.01 -8.16
N ALA A 9 -24.83 -18.33 -9.30
CA ALA A 9 -23.82 -17.47 -9.92
C ALA A 9 -23.47 -16.27 -9.05
N VAL A 10 -24.47 -15.62 -8.43
CA VAL A 10 -24.26 -14.51 -7.49
C VAL A 10 -23.48 -14.99 -6.26
N LEU A 11 -23.84 -16.14 -5.68
CA LEU A 11 -23.11 -16.72 -4.54
C LEU A 11 -21.65 -17.02 -4.90
N GLY A 12 -21.41 -17.55 -6.11
CA GLY A 12 -20.07 -17.78 -6.63
C GLY A 12 -19.24 -16.50 -6.73
N LEU A 13 -19.79 -15.45 -7.36
CA LEU A 13 -19.13 -14.15 -7.49
C LEU A 13 -18.80 -13.51 -6.13
N LEU A 14 -19.70 -13.62 -5.14
CA LEU A 14 -19.44 -13.18 -3.77
C LEU A 14 -18.32 -13.97 -3.09
N ALA A 15 -18.31 -15.30 -3.24
CA ALA A 15 -17.25 -16.13 -2.68
C ALA A 15 -15.87 -15.82 -3.30
N LEU A 16 -15.81 -15.68 -4.62
CA LEU A 16 -14.58 -15.32 -5.36
C LEU A 16 -14.07 -13.92 -5.01
N SER A 17 -14.95 -12.93 -4.84
CA SER A 17 -14.57 -11.58 -4.42
C SER A 17 -14.10 -11.53 -2.96
N SER A 18 -14.70 -12.34 -2.07
CA SER A 18 -14.26 -12.45 -0.67
C SER A 18 -12.93 -13.19 -0.49
N ALA A 19 -12.60 -14.15 -1.37
CA ALA A 19 -11.33 -14.89 -1.30
C ALA A 19 -10.10 -14.01 -1.57
N CYS A 20 -10.27 -12.86 -2.23
CA CYS A 20 -9.24 -11.84 -2.42
C CYS A 20 -9.25 -10.74 -1.35
N TYR A 21 -10.17 -10.78 -0.37
CA TYR A 21 -10.33 -9.71 0.61
C TYR A 21 -9.57 -9.98 1.90
N ILE A 22 -8.23 -9.99 1.81
CA ILE A 22 -7.35 -10.01 2.99
C ILE A 22 -7.21 -8.59 3.54
N GLN A 23 -7.76 -8.35 4.74
CA GLN A 23 -7.61 -7.07 5.43
C GLN A 23 -6.35 -6.96 6.30
N ASN A 24 -5.67 -8.07 6.58
CA ASN A 24 -4.45 -8.13 7.39
C ASN A 24 -3.22 -8.51 6.56
N CYS A 25 -3.05 -7.89 5.39
CA CYS A 25 -1.86 -8.15 4.59
C CYS A 25 -0.61 -7.66 5.36
N PRO A 26 0.36 -8.53 5.68
CA PRO A 26 1.60 -8.08 6.29
C PRO A 26 2.31 -7.12 5.33
N ARG A 27 3.01 -6.13 5.89
CA ARG A 27 3.80 -5.17 5.11
C ARG A 27 4.77 -5.94 4.18
N GLY A 28 4.67 -5.70 2.87
CA GLY A 28 5.48 -6.37 1.84
C GLY A 28 4.97 -7.74 1.32
N GLY A 29 3.91 -8.30 1.92
CA GLY A 29 3.28 -9.55 1.44
C GLY A 29 4.10 -10.83 1.65
N LYS A 30 3.69 -11.94 1.01
CA LYS A 30 4.29 -13.29 1.18
C LYS A 30 5.76 -13.39 0.75
N ARG A 31 6.25 -12.42 -0.04
CA ARG A 31 7.62 -12.35 -0.57
C ARG A 31 8.43 -11.22 0.07
N ALA A 32 7.92 -10.61 1.14
CA ALA A 32 8.66 -9.58 1.86
C ALA A 32 10.00 -10.15 2.34
N LEU A 33 11.08 -9.46 2.01
CA LEU A 33 12.37 -9.70 2.62
C LEU A 33 12.26 -9.37 4.13
N PRO A 34 12.93 -10.11 5.03
CA PRO A 34 12.90 -9.80 6.45
C PRO A 34 13.27 -8.33 6.71
N GLU A 35 12.42 -7.61 7.44
CA GLU A 35 12.55 -6.16 7.69
C GLU A 35 13.92 -5.78 8.31
N ALA A 36 14.61 -6.76 8.92
CA ALA A 36 15.91 -6.58 9.56
C ALA A 36 17.06 -6.19 8.59
N ALA A 37 16.87 -6.28 7.27
CA ALA A 37 17.92 -6.00 6.29
C ALA A 37 17.76 -4.67 5.52
N THR A 38 16.67 -3.93 5.72
CA THR A 38 16.31 -2.78 4.88
C THR A 38 15.87 -1.62 5.76
N ARG A 39 16.43 -0.42 5.56
CA ARG A 39 16.05 0.75 6.36
C ARG A 39 14.63 1.19 6.00
N GLN A 40 13.98 1.91 6.90
CA GLN A 40 12.77 2.62 6.51
C GLN A 40 13.14 3.86 5.68
N CYS A 41 12.39 4.11 4.61
CA CYS A 41 12.51 5.32 3.82
C CYS A 41 12.31 6.58 4.68
N MET A 42 12.80 7.73 4.22
CA MET A 42 12.72 9.01 4.93
C MET A 42 11.30 9.39 5.34
N SER A 43 11.19 10.14 6.44
CA SER A 43 9.94 10.73 6.89
C SER A 43 9.54 11.92 6.00
N CYS A 44 8.24 12.18 5.93
CA CYS A 44 7.70 13.27 5.10
C CYS A 44 6.35 13.76 5.65
N GLY A 45 5.87 14.87 5.10
CA GLY A 45 4.59 15.47 5.48
C GLY A 45 4.61 16.21 6.83
N PRO A 46 3.47 16.81 7.22
CA PRO A 46 3.37 17.63 8.43
C PRO A 46 3.72 16.84 9.70
N GLY A 47 4.73 17.30 10.43
CA GLY A 47 5.18 16.69 11.69
C GLY A 47 5.81 15.29 11.52
N ASP A 48 6.40 15.00 10.35
CA ASP A 48 7.09 13.74 10.07
C ASP A 48 6.21 12.49 10.25
N ARG A 49 4.88 12.66 10.11
CA ARG A 49 3.90 11.58 10.32
C ARG A 49 3.73 10.67 9.10
N GLY A 50 4.34 11.01 7.97
CA GLY A 50 4.36 10.22 6.75
C GLY A 50 5.72 9.57 6.48
N ARG A 51 5.74 8.68 5.50
CA ARG A 51 6.94 8.04 4.95
C ARG A 51 6.92 8.13 3.43
N CYS A 52 8.10 8.18 2.83
CA CYS A 52 8.24 8.14 1.38
C CYS A 52 7.95 6.72 0.85
N PHE A 53 7.05 6.61 -0.12
CA PHE A 53 6.73 5.35 -0.82
C PHE A 53 7.21 5.35 -2.27
N GLY A 54 7.78 6.46 -2.72
CA GLY A 54 8.37 6.65 -4.05
C GLY A 54 8.76 8.12 -4.27
N PRO A 55 9.39 8.43 -5.41
CA PRO A 55 9.69 9.80 -5.80
C PRO A 55 8.39 10.61 -5.82
N SER A 56 8.35 11.74 -5.12
CA SER A 56 7.16 12.59 -5.01
C SER A 56 5.90 11.89 -4.47
N ILE A 57 6.05 10.84 -3.65
CA ILE A 57 4.96 10.11 -2.98
C ILE A 57 5.20 10.02 -1.47
N CYS A 58 4.35 10.66 -0.69
CA CYS A 58 4.38 10.63 0.78
C CYS A 58 3.07 10.06 1.34
N CYS A 59 3.12 9.00 2.16
CA CYS A 59 1.93 8.42 2.77
C CYS A 59 2.09 8.26 4.28
N GLY A 60 1.01 8.49 5.04
CA GLY A 60 1.01 8.37 6.50
C GLY A 60 -0.38 8.11 7.07
N GLU A 61 -0.43 7.48 8.24
CA GLU A 61 -1.68 7.20 8.92
C GLU A 61 -2.37 8.51 9.36
N GLY A 62 -3.63 8.69 8.96
CA GLY A 62 -4.38 9.93 9.14
C GLY A 62 -3.98 11.09 8.21
N LEU A 63 -2.82 11.03 7.55
CA LEU A 63 -2.42 11.96 6.48
C LEU A 63 -3.03 11.56 5.13
N GLY A 64 -3.24 10.25 4.91
CA GLY A 64 -3.53 9.71 3.58
C GLY A 64 -2.25 9.65 2.74
N CYS A 65 -2.38 9.84 1.43
CA CYS A 65 -1.24 9.90 0.51
C CYS A 65 -1.24 11.24 -0.25
N LEU A 66 -0.08 11.90 -0.26
CA LEU A 66 0.20 13.11 -1.01
C LEU A 66 1.06 12.74 -2.23
N LEU A 67 0.58 13.09 -3.41
CA LEU A 67 1.17 12.73 -4.69
C LEU A 67 1.54 14.02 -5.45
N GLY A 68 2.80 14.17 -5.84
CA GLY A 68 3.25 15.34 -6.63
C GLY A 68 3.07 16.69 -5.94
N SER A 69 2.99 16.69 -4.60
CA SER A 69 2.84 17.89 -3.78
C SER A 69 4.20 18.43 -3.31
N PRO A 70 4.28 19.70 -2.88
CA PRO A 70 5.49 20.22 -2.23
C PRO A 70 5.91 19.39 -0.99
N ALA A 71 4.93 18.89 -0.24
CA ALA A 71 5.17 18.06 0.95
C ALA A 71 5.72 16.66 0.61
N SER A 72 5.64 16.22 -0.64
CA SER A 72 6.21 14.96 -1.13
C SER A 72 7.49 15.16 -1.95
N ALA A 73 7.86 16.39 -2.30
CA ALA A 73 9.07 16.68 -3.08
C ALA A 73 10.36 16.23 -2.37
N TYR A 74 10.38 16.25 -1.04
CA TYR A 74 11.50 15.74 -0.25
C TYR A 74 11.80 14.25 -0.49
N CYS A 75 10.79 13.48 -0.95
CA CYS A 75 10.97 12.06 -1.26
C CYS A 75 11.80 11.80 -2.53
N GLU A 76 12.11 12.82 -3.34
CA GLU A 76 13.08 12.67 -4.44
C GLU A 76 14.49 12.37 -3.92
N GLU A 77 14.80 12.78 -2.69
CA GLU A 77 16.12 12.65 -2.12
C GLU A 77 16.48 11.19 -1.78
N GLU A 78 15.46 10.32 -1.64
CA GLU A 78 15.62 8.87 -1.54
C GLU A 78 16.37 8.28 -2.74
N ASN A 79 16.22 8.85 -3.94
CA ASN A 79 16.87 8.35 -5.15
C ASN A 79 18.41 8.47 -5.09
N TYR A 80 18.94 9.34 -4.23
CA TYR A 80 20.38 9.53 -4.07
C TYR A 80 20.97 8.65 -2.95
N LEU A 81 20.13 7.99 -2.16
CA LEU A 81 20.59 7.09 -1.10
C LEU A 81 20.90 5.70 -1.67
N LEU A 82 22.15 5.26 -1.51
CA LEU A 82 22.62 3.96 -2.01
C LEU A 82 22.18 2.76 -1.16
N THR A 83 21.44 3.01 -0.08
CA THR A 83 20.98 1.98 0.84
C THR A 83 19.50 1.69 0.61
N PRO A 84 19.10 0.41 0.47
CA PRO A 84 17.71 0.04 0.34
C PRO A 84 16.93 0.19 1.64
#